data_AF-A0A9D2I7L9-F1
#
_entry.id   AF-A0A9D2I7L9-F1
#
_cell.length_a   1.000
_cell.length_b   1.000
_cell.length_c   1.000
_cell.angle_alpha   90.00
_cell.angle_beta   90.00
_cell.angle_gamma   90.00
#
_symmetry.space_group_name_H-M   'P 1'
#
loop_
_entity.id
_entity.type
_entity.pdbx_description
1 polymer ?
#
loop_
_entity_poly.entity_id
_entity_poly.type
_entity_poly.pdbx_seq_one_letter_code
_entity_poly.pdbx_strand_id
1 'polypeptide(L)'
;SKMLAGDGEGATALFECHVIHADTKENARTLAKSVICSSLTKAAIFGHDANWGRILCALGYSGVQFDPETIELFIESEAGKILIYKDGKAADYSEEEATRILSCPAVTALVDMKTGDEEATAWGCDLSYDYVKINADYRS
;
A
#
# COMPACT_ATOMS: atom_id res chain seq x y z
N SER A 1 15.39 -5.69 -2.00
CA SER A 1 15.42 -5.15 -3.38
C SER A 1 14.08 -5.45 -4.02
N LYS A 2 13.64 -4.67 -5.03
CA LYS A 2 12.33 -4.83 -5.70
C LYS A 2 12.09 -6.26 -6.22
N MET A 3 13.15 -6.91 -6.72
CA MET A 3 13.11 -8.32 -7.16
C MET A 3 12.82 -9.31 -6.02
N LEU A 4 13.41 -9.12 -4.83
CA LEU A 4 13.15 -10.01 -3.68
C LEU A 4 11.74 -9.84 -3.11
N ALA A 5 11.15 -8.65 -3.25
CA ALA A 5 9.81 -8.37 -2.75
C ALA A 5 8.71 -8.98 -3.62
N GLY A 6 8.90 -8.99 -4.96
CA GLY A 6 7.97 -9.60 -5.90
C GLY A 6 8.05 -11.14 -5.96
N ASP A 7 9.17 -11.73 -5.54
CA ASP A 7 9.39 -13.18 -5.47
C ASP A 7 9.09 -13.73 -4.05
N GLY A 8 8.18 -13.08 -3.33
CA GLY A 8 7.72 -13.57 -2.03
C GLY A 8 7.00 -14.92 -2.19
N GLU A 9 7.11 -15.80 -1.20
CA GLU A 9 6.46 -17.11 -1.25
C GLU A 9 4.94 -16.97 -1.44
N GLY A 10 4.43 -17.47 -2.57
CA GLY A 10 3.01 -17.35 -2.93
C GLY A 10 2.55 -15.94 -3.32
N ALA A 11 3.45 -14.99 -3.57
CA ALA A 11 3.10 -13.65 -4.03
C ALA A 11 2.43 -13.68 -5.41
N THR A 12 1.35 -12.91 -5.56
CA THR A 12 0.64 -12.73 -6.84
C THR A 12 0.80 -11.33 -7.40
N ALA A 13 1.10 -10.35 -6.53
CA ALA A 13 1.34 -8.97 -6.92
C ALA A 13 2.51 -8.38 -6.12
N LEU A 14 3.37 -7.64 -6.83
CA LEU A 14 4.32 -6.73 -6.20
C LEU A 14 3.55 -5.54 -5.64
N PHE A 15 3.75 -5.24 -4.36
CA PHE A 15 3.13 -4.09 -3.70
C PHE A 15 4.19 -3.07 -3.29
N GLU A 16 4.00 -1.82 -3.72
CA GLU A 16 4.85 -0.69 -3.40
C GLU A 16 4.05 0.34 -2.57
N CYS A 17 4.68 0.92 -1.56
CA CYS A 17 4.16 2.09 -0.87
C CYS A 17 5.14 3.23 -1.05
N HIS A 18 4.71 4.28 -1.73
CA HIS A 18 5.48 5.47 -1.96
C HIS A 18 4.86 6.61 -1.15
N VAL A 19 5.62 7.15 -0.21
CA VAL A 19 5.23 8.30 0.59
C VAL A 19 5.98 9.52 0.07
N ILE A 20 5.26 10.59 -0.28
CA ILE A 20 5.83 11.84 -0.78
C ILE A 20 5.40 13.02 0.10
N HIS A 21 6.13 14.13 0.00
CA HIS A 21 5.90 15.37 0.72
C HIS A 21 5.75 15.19 2.24
N ALA A 22 6.55 14.31 2.83
CA ALA A 22 6.66 14.16 4.28
C ALA A 22 7.57 15.23 4.88
N ASP A 23 7.39 15.50 6.17
CA ASP A 23 8.19 16.42 6.96
C ASP A 23 9.66 15.99 7.11
N THR A 24 9.92 14.69 7.21
CA THR A 24 11.28 14.13 7.30
C THR A 24 11.41 12.82 6.52
N LYS A 25 12.63 12.52 6.05
CA LYS A 25 12.96 11.26 5.39
C LYS A 25 12.70 10.04 6.27
N GLU A 26 12.91 10.17 7.57
CA GLU A 26 12.68 9.08 8.53
C GLU A 26 11.18 8.77 8.66
N ASN A 27 10.34 9.79 8.80
CA ASN A 27 8.90 9.63 8.85
C ASN A 27 8.34 9.01 7.57
N ALA A 28 8.79 9.48 6.39
CA ALA A 28 8.42 8.87 5.11
C ALA A 28 8.74 7.36 5.08
N ARG A 29 9.93 6.97 5.55
CA ARG A 29 10.34 5.55 5.61
C ARG A 29 9.50 4.75 6.59
N THR A 30 9.18 5.31 7.75
CA THR A 30 8.36 4.65 8.78
C THR A 30 6.94 4.43 8.28
N LEU A 31 6.31 5.44 7.68
CA LEU A 31 4.98 5.36 7.07
C LEU A 31 4.94 4.31 5.95
N ALA A 32 5.88 4.38 5.00
CA ALA A 32 5.93 3.45 3.87
C ALA A 32 6.09 1.99 4.34
N LYS A 33 6.98 1.74 5.30
CA LYS A 33 7.17 0.41 5.90
C LYS A 33 5.94 -0.07 6.64
N SER A 34 5.26 0.80 7.39
CA SER A 34 4.05 0.44 8.14
C SER A 34 2.97 -0.12 7.21
N VAL A 35 2.73 0.56 6.08
CA VAL A 35 1.75 0.12 5.06
C VAL A 35 2.15 -1.22 4.44
N ILE A 36 3.42 -1.39 4.05
CA ILE A 36 3.91 -2.64 3.44
C ILE A 36 3.85 -3.82 4.40
N CYS A 37 4.07 -3.60 5.71
CA CYS A 37 4.05 -4.66 6.72
C CYS A 37 2.63 -5.01 7.20
N SER A 38 1.61 -4.25 6.82
CA SER A 38 0.23 -4.47 7.24
C SER A 38 -0.37 -5.71 6.57
N SER A 39 -0.63 -6.76 7.35
CA SER A 39 -1.30 -7.97 6.84
C SER A 39 -2.67 -7.68 6.22
N LEU A 40 -3.43 -6.72 6.78
CA LEU A 40 -4.73 -6.32 6.24
C LEU A 40 -4.58 -5.64 4.89
N THR A 41 -3.60 -4.75 4.74
CA THR A 41 -3.30 -4.11 3.46
C THR A 41 -2.87 -5.15 2.44
N LYS A 42 -1.93 -6.03 2.78
CA LYS A 42 -1.46 -7.12 1.90
C LYS A 42 -2.60 -8.03 1.45
N ALA A 43 -3.55 -8.34 2.33
CA ALA A 43 -4.75 -9.12 1.98
C ALA A 43 -5.73 -8.33 1.08
N ALA A 44 -5.83 -7.01 1.23
CA ALA A 44 -6.64 -6.18 0.33
C ALA A 44 -6.06 -6.15 -1.09
N ILE A 45 -4.73 -6.04 -1.21
CA ILE A 45 -4.04 -6.13 -2.51
C ILE A 45 -4.27 -7.50 -3.17
N PHE A 46 -4.16 -8.60 -2.41
CA PHE A 46 -4.47 -9.95 -2.92
C PHE A 46 -5.92 -10.06 -3.41
N GLY A 47 -6.86 -9.44 -2.70
CA GLY A 47 -8.28 -9.45 -3.06
C GLY A 47 -8.67 -8.43 -4.13
N HIS A 48 -7.72 -7.67 -4.67
CA HIS A 48 -7.96 -6.53 -5.56
C HIS A 48 -8.99 -5.52 -5.01
N ASP A 49 -9.00 -5.33 -3.69
CA ASP A 49 -9.92 -4.45 -2.96
C ASP A 49 -9.26 -3.10 -2.69
N ALA A 50 -9.89 -2.00 -3.15
CA ALA A 50 -9.41 -0.63 -3.00
C ALA A 50 -9.64 -0.07 -1.60
N ASN A 51 -9.24 -0.83 -0.59
CA ASN A 51 -9.55 -0.58 0.82
C ASN A 51 -8.64 0.49 1.43
N TRP A 52 -8.90 1.76 1.12
CA TRP A 52 -8.19 2.91 1.70
C TRP A 52 -8.16 2.85 3.24
N GLY A 53 -9.22 2.35 3.88
CA GLY A 53 -9.33 2.27 5.34
C GLY A 53 -8.23 1.42 5.98
N ARG A 54 -7.83 0.32 5.33
CA ARG A 54 -6.72 -0.53 5.80
C ARG A 54 -5.36 0.14 5.64
N ILE A 55 -5.17 0.92 4.57
CA ILE A 55 -3.96 1.71 4.34
C ILE A 55 -3.87 2.84 5.37
N LEU A 56 -4.95 3.59 5.58
CA LEU A 56 -5.05 4.66 6.58
C LEU A 56 -4.82 4.15 8.00
N CYS A 57 -5.38 2.98 8.33
CA CYS A 57 -5.12 2.33 9.63
C CYS A 57 -3.62 2.04 9.80
N ALA A 58 -2.95 1.55 8.75
CA ALA A 58 -1.52 1.28 8.77
C ALA A 58 -0.65 2.52 8.90
N LEU A 59 -1.05 3.62 8.27
CA LEU A 59 -0.42 4.93 8.49
C LEU A 59 -0.64 5.37 9.95
N GLY A 60 -1.85 5.27 10.47
CA GLY A 60 -2.22 5.72 11.81
C GLY A 60 -1.50 5.01 12.95
N TYR A 61 -1.27 3.69 12.85
CA TYR A 61 -0.49 2.96 13.86
C TYR A 61 1.03 3.00 13.64
N SER A 62 1.53 3.72 12.63
CA SER A 62 2.97 3.81 12.33
C SER A 62 3.80 4.50 13.42
N GLY A 63 3.14 5.28 14.29
CA GLY A 63 3.78 6.11 15.31
C GLY A 63 4.17 7.52 14.82
N VAL A 64 4.11 7.78 13.50
CA VAL A 64 4.31 9.12 12.93
C VAL A 64 3.04 9.94 13.10
N GLN A 65 3.19 11.19 13.54
CA GLN A 65 2.08 12.13 13.66
C GLN A 65 1.83 12.80 12.30
N PHE A 66 0.59 12.79 11.86
CA PHE A 66 0.11 13.50 10.67
C PHE A 66 -1.38 13.78 10.83
N ASP A 67 -1.91 14.71 10.03
CA ASP A 67 -3.34 15.01 9.99
C ASP A 67 -4.00 14.20 8.85
N PRO A 68 -4.92 13.26 9.14
CA PRO A 68 -5.61 12.51 8.10
C PRO A 68 -6.45 13.39 7.16
N GLU A 69 -6.86 14.59 7.59
CA GLU A 69 -7.64 15.49 6.74
C GLU A 69 -6.81 16.12 5.62
N THR A 70 -5.49 16.18 5.75
CA THR A 70 -4.62 16.86 4.80
C THR A 70 -4.00 15.93 3.75
N ILE A 71 -3.97 14.62 4.01
CA ILE A 71 -3.30 13.67 3.12
C ILE A 71 -4.17 13.29 1.91
N GLU A 72 -3.51 12.87 0.84
CA GLU A 72 -4.15 12.24 -0.32
C GLU A 72 -3.59 10.82 -0.51
N LEU A 73 -4.46 9.86 -0.80
CA LEU A 73 -4.07 8.48 -1.12
C LEU A 73 -4.49 8.13 -2.54
N PHE A 74 -3.55 7.66 -3.33
CA PHE A 74 -3.77 7.14 -4.66
C PHE A 74 -3.39 5.67 -4.74
N ILE A 75 -4.03 4.96 -5.65
CA ILE A 75 -3.58 3.66 -6.13
C ILE A 75 -3.20 3.82 -7.59
N GLU A 76 -2.04 3.27 -7.95
CA GLU A 76 -1.51 3.33 -9.31
C GLU A 76 -0.90 2.00 -9.74
N SER A 77 -0.97 1.73 -11.04
CA SER A 77 -0.34 0.61 -11.71
C SER A 77 -0.13 0.97 -13.19
N GLU A 78 0.32 0.02 -14.01
CA GLU A 78 0.40 0.22 -15.46
C GLU A 78 -0.96 0.51 -16.11
N ALA A 79 -2.07 0.13 -15.48
CA ALA A 79 -3.41 0.36 -15.99
C ALA A 79 -3.91 1.79 -15.77
N GLY A 80 -3.33 2.54 -14.82
CA GLY A 80 -3.75 3.91 -14.51
C GLY A 80 -3.45 4.32 -13.08
N LYS A 81 -3.98 5.48 -12.68
CA LYS A 81 -3.85 6.07 -11.35
C LYS A 81 -5.18 6.66 -10.92
N ILE A 82 -5.59 6.38 -9.69
CA ILE A 82 -6.87 6.83 -9.14
C ILE A 82 -6.68 7.36 -7.71
N LEU A 83 -7.34 8.48 -7.40
CA LEU A 83 -7.42 9.04 -6.05
C LEU A 83 -8.54 8.32 -5.30
N ILE A 84 -8.24 7.75 -4.12
CA ILE A 84 -9.22 6.98 -3.33
C ILE A 84 -9.54 7.60 -1.97
N TYR A 85 -8.71 8.53 -1.48
CA TYR A 85 -8.95 9.23 -0.21
C TYR A 85 -8.37 10.64 -0.26
N LYS A 86 -9.15 11.61 0.23
CA LYS A 86 -8.81 13.03 0.29
C LYS A 86 -9.74 13.77 1.27
N ASP A 87 -9.29 14.88 1.85
CA ASP A 87 -10.09 15.77 2.71
C ASP A 87 -10.78 14.98 3.86
N GLY A 88 -10.05 14.04 4.46
CA GLY A 88 -10.53 13.24 5.59
C GLY A 88 -11.50 12.11 5.25
N LYS A 89 -11.83 11.89 3.96
CA LYS A 89 -12.88 10.95 3.52
C LYS A 89 -12.50 10.20 2.24
N ALA A 90 -13.29 9.18 1.92
CA ALA A 90 -13.21 8.51 0.63
C ALA A 90 -13.43 9.52 -0.52
N ALA A 91 -12.59 9.43 -1.56
CA ALA A 91 -12.80 10.16 -2.80
C ALA A 91 -13.96 9.54 -3.59
N ASP A 92 -14.53 10.30 -4.53
CA ASP A 92 -15.50 9.76 -5.48
C ASP A 92 -14.74 9.06 -6.61
N TYR A 93 -14.62 7.73 -6.53
CA TYR A 93 -13.85 6.92 -7.46
C TYR A 93 -14.67 5.72 -7.97
N SER A 94 -14.34 5.24 -9.17
CA SER A 94 -14.97 4.04 -9.74
C SER A 94 -14.32 2.78 -9.19
N GLU A 95 -15.12 1.92 -8.55
CA GLU A 95 -14.68 0.59 -8.08
C GLU A 95 -14.21 -0.30 -9.24
N GLU A 96 -14.82 -0.17 -10.42
CA GLU A 96 -14.41 -0.91 -11.62
C GLU A 96 -13.00 -0.51 -12.06
N GLU A 97 -12.71 0.79 -12.03
CA GLU A 97 -11.39 1.31 -12.36
C GLU A 97 -10.35 0.94 -11.30
N ALA A 98 -10.72 1.02 -10.01
CA ALA A 98 -9.84 0.62 -8.94
C ALA A 98 -9.49 -0.88 -9.02
N THR A 99 -10.48 -1.74 -9.31
CA THR A 99 -10.29 -3.18 -9.54
C THR A 99 -9.35 -3.42 -10.72
N ARG A 100 -9.54 -2.69 -11.83
CA ARG A 100 -8.69 -2.80 -13.02
C ARG A 100 -7.23 -2.46 -12.71
N ILE A 101 -6.99 -1.39 -11.93
CA ILE A 101 -5.65 -0.98 -11.50
C ILE A 101 -5.05 -2.03 -10.55
N LEU A 102 -5.82 -2.53 -9.58
CA LEU A 102 -5.38 -3.50 -8.58
C LEU A 102 -5.15 -4.92 -9.13
N SER A 103 -5.74 -5.24 -10.28
CA SER A 103 -5.54 -6.52 -10.97
C SER A 103 -4.19 -6.62 -11.68
N CYS A 104 -3.40 -5.54 -11.72
CA CYS A 104 -2.09 -5.55 -12.34
C CYS A 104 -1.05 -6.26 -11.45
N PRO A 105 -0.02 -6.90 -12.04
CA PRO A 105 1.03 -7.59 -11.30
C PRO A 105 1.89 -6.70 -10.37
N ALA A 106 1.85 -5.39 -10.57
CA ALA A 106 2.53 -4.41 -9.73
C ALA A 106 1.58 -3.24 -9.41
N VAL A 107 1.42 -2.98 -8.12
CA VAL A 107 0.52 -1.95 -7.59
C VAL A 107 1.31 -1.06 -6.63
N THR A 108 1.09 0.25 -6.72
CA THR A 108 1.64 1.24 -5.80
C THR A 108 0.52 1.95 -5.05
N ALA A 109 0.64 2.01 -3.72
CA ALA A 109 -0.07 2.98 -2.89
C ALA A 109 0.80 4.24 -2.78
N LEU A 110 0.34 5.34 -3.37
CA LEU A 110 1.00 6.64 -3.25
C LEU A 110 0.30 7.47 -2.18
N VAL A 111 1.04 7.81 -1.12
CA VAL A 111 0.57 8.64 -0.01
C VAL A 111 1.24 10.00 -0.12
N ASP A 112 0.45 11.04 -0.35
CA ASP A 112 0.93 12.42 -0.32
C ASP A 112 0.65 13.04 1.04
N MET A 113 1.69 13.28 1.82
CA MET A 113 1.59 13.74 3.21
C MET A 113 1.37 15.25 3.34
N LYS A 114 1.66 16.04 2.30
CA LYS A 114 1.52 17.51 2.27
C LYS A 114 2.17 18.26 3.45
N THR A 115 3.21 17.71 4.06
CA THR A 115 3.85 18.24 5.29
C THR A 115 5.32 18.62 5.11
N GLY A 116 5.92 18.36 3.96
CA GLY A 116 7.30 18.75 3.63
C GLY A 116 7.68 18.33 2.21
N ASP A 117 8.98 18.10 1.96
CA ASP A 117 9.54 17.77 0.64
C ASP A 117 10.24 16.41 0.61
N GLU A 118 10.20 15.66 1.71
CA GLU A 118 10.87 14.36 1.81
C GLU A 118 9.98 13.22 1.31
N GLU A 119 10.60 12.17 0.79
CA GLU A 119 9.90 11.03 0.21
C GLU A 119 10.56 9.70 0.59
N ALA A 120 9.82 8.60 0.56
CA ALA A 120 10.42 7.27 0.67
C ALA A 120 9.55 6.23 -0.03
N THR A 121 10.19 5.11 -0.36
CA THR A 121 9.50 3.97 -0.97
C THR A 121 9.85 2.71 -0.21
N ALA A 122 8.84 1.88 0.05
CA ALA A 122 8.98 0.53 0.58
C ALA A 122 8.33 -0.46 -0.39
N TRP A 123 8.86 -1.67 -0.43
CA TRP A 123 8.39 -2.74 -1.31
C TRP A 123 8.08 -3.99 -0.51
N GLY A 124 7.00 -4.65 -0.89
CA GLY A 124 6.61 -5.98 -0.45
C GLY A 124 5.77 -6.66 -1.52
N CYS A 125 4.88 -7.54 -1.09
CA CYS A 125 3.93 -8.25 -1.93
C CYS A 125 2.57 -8.31 -1.22
N ASP A 126 1.59 -8.92 -1.86
CA ASP A 126 0.31 -9.29 -1.27
C ASP A 126 0.44 -10.45 -0.25
N LEU A 127 -0.69 -10.86 0.36
CA LEU A 127 -0.77 -12.00 1.28
C LEU A 127 -1.81 -13.00 0.77
N SER A 128 -1.34 -14.05 0.10
CA SER A 128 -2.19 -15.04 -0.57
C SER A 128 -2.47 -16.27 0.29
N TYR A 129 -3.37 -17.13 -0.19
CA TYR A 129 -3.57 -18.46 0.39
C TYR A 129 -2.33 -19.36 0.23
N ASP A 130 -1.59 -19.24 -0.87
CA ASP A 130 -0.41 -20.07 -1.13
C ASP A 130 0.72 -19.75 -0.17
N TYR A 131 0.87 -18.49 0.26
CA TYR A 131 1.79 -18.14 1.35
C TYR A 131 1.54 -18.99 2.60
N VAL A 132 0.27 -19.09 3.01
CA VAL A 132 -0.12 -19.88 4.19
C VAL A 132 0.14 -21.37 3.95
N LYS A 133 -0.24 -21.89 2.79
CA LYS A 133 -0.05 -23.30 2.43
C LYS A 133 1.44 -23.70 2.46
N ILE A 134 2.30 -22.94 1.77
CA ILE A 134 3.75 -23.19 1.68
C ILE A 134 4.37 -23.22 3.08
N ASN A 135 4.02 -22.24 3.92
CA ASN A 135 4.62 -22.09 5.24
C ASN A 135 4.03 -23.01 6.32
N ALA A 136 2.79 -23.47 6.15
CA ALA A 136 2.18 -24.45 7.05
C ALA A 136 2.65 -25.89 6.77
N ASP A 137 2.90 -26.23 5.51
CA ASP A 137 3.27 -27.60 5.09
C ASP A 137 4.78 -27.86 5.08
N TYR A 138 5.62 -26.87 5.42
CA TYR A 138 7.08 -26.92 5.23
C TYR A 138 7.80 -28.02 6.04
N ARG A 139 7.16 -28.58 7.07
CA ARG A 139 7.72 -29.66 7.92
C ARG A 139 6.76 -30.85 8.10
N SER A 140 5.77 -30.97 7.21
CA SER A 140 4.81 -32.07 7.20
C SER A 140 5.31 -33.27 6.42
#